data_AF-A0A9D2U9W7-F1
#
_entry.id   AF-A0A9D2U9W7-F1
#
_cell.length_a   1.000
_cell.length_b   1.000
_cell.length_c   1.000
_cell.angle_alpha   90.00
_cell.angle_beta   90.00
_cell.angle_gamma   90.00
#
_symmetry.space_group_name_H-M   'P 1'
#
loop_
_entity.id
_entity.type
_entity.pdbx_description
1 polymer ?
#
loop_
_entity_poly.entity_id
_entity_poly.type
_entity_poly.pdbx_seq_one_letter_code
_entity_poly.pdbx_strand_id
1 'polypeptide(L)'
;MSTNGKYDLIVVGSGFFGLTVAERAASQHDARVLIAERRDHLGGNAYSEPEPTTGIEVHKYGAHLFHTSNKRVWDYVNQFTDFTDYQHRVFAMHKGTAYQFPMGLGLINQFFGKYYSPDEARQLIKDQTDGLDPRDAQNLEEKGIALIGRPLYEAFVRDYTAKQWQTDPKELPASNISRLPVRYTFNNRYFNDTYEGLPVEGYAKWLENMAEHENIEVRLNTDWFEVRDELRAESPEAPVVYTGPLDRYFDYAEGHLGWRTLDFEQEVLDTGDFQGTPVMNYNDAD
;
A
#
# COMPACT_ATOMS: atom_id res chain seq x y z
N MET A 1 24.46 37.11 17.13
CA MET A 1 23.10 36.66 17.47
C MET A 1 22.78 35.54 16.49
N SER A 2 22.52 34.32 16.97
CA SER A 2 22.29 33.16 16.10
C SER A 2 21.13 33.47 15.18
N THR A 3 21.35 33.49 13.87
CA THR A 3 20.31 33.71 12.85
C THR A 3 19.50 32.44 12.67
N ASN A 4 18.92 31.90 13.75
CA ASN A 4 18.02 30.77 13.64
C ASN A 4 16.76 31.27 12.94
N GLY A 5 16.52 30.80 11.72
CA GLY A 5 15.28 31.03 10.99
C GLY A 5 14.05 30.58 11.79
N LYS A 6 12.86 30.83 11.25
CA LYS A 6 11.61 30.44 11.92
C LYS A 6 11.53 28.92 12.16
N TYR A 7 12.04 28.13 11.23
CA TYR A 7 12.08 26.67 11.30
C TYR A 7 13.52 26.15 11.21
N ASP A 8 13.74 24.98 11.80
CA ASP A 8 15.00 24.24 11.74
C ASP A 8 14.93 23.13 10.68
N LEU A 9 13.72 22.72 10.26
CA LEU A 9 13.48 21.75 9.19
C LEU A 9 12.17 22.09 8.44
N ILE A 10 12.17 21.91 7.13
CA ILE A 10 10.94 21.94 6.31
C ILE A 10 10.71 20.58 5.69
N VAL A 11 9.49 20.06 5.83
CA VAL A 11 9.04 18.79 5.25
C VAL A 11 7.93 19.08 4.24
N VAL A 12 8.08 18.58 3.01
CA VAL A 12 7.08 18.73 1.95
C VAL A 12 6.34 17.43 1.76
N GLY A 13 5.05 17.42 2.12
CA GLY A 13 4.18 16.27 2.14
C GLY A 13 3.97 15.71 3.55
N SER A 14 2.71 15.40 3.87
CA SER A 14 2.28 14.91 5.19
C SER A 14 1.96 13.41 5.21
N GLY A 15 2.44 12.65 4.22
CA GLY A 15 2.37 11.18 4.28
C GLY A 15 3.22 10.62 5.43
N PHE A 16 3.10 9.30 5.71
CA PHE A 16 3.83 8.64 6.80
C PHE A 16 5.34 8.96 6.81
N PHE A 17 5.98 9.03 5.64
CA PHE A 17 7.41 9.39 5.57
C PHE A 17 7.67 10.79 6.13
N GLY A 18 6.91 11.79 5.68
CA GLY A 18 7.04 13.17 6.13
C GLY A 18 6.73 13.32 7.61
N LEU A 19 5.63 12.71 8.07
CA LEU A 19 5.24 12.71 9.49
C LEU A 19 6.28 12.04 10.39
N THR A 20 6.84 10.89 9.99
CA THR A 20 7.90 10.24 10.77
C THR A 20 9.16 11.10 10.87
N VAL A 21 9.56 11.77 9.79
CA VAL A 21 10.71 12.67 9.81
C VAL A 21 10.45 13.88 10.71
N ALA A 22 9.28 14.52 10.55
CA ALA A 22 8.90 15.69 11.34
C ALA A 22 8.81 15.38 12.83
N GLU A 23 8.10 14.29 13.19
CA GLU A 23 7.92 13.87 14.56
C GLU A 23 9.25 13.49 15.22
N ARG A 24 10.12 12.75 14.53
CA ARG A 24 11.45 12.41 15.08
C ARG A 24 12.35 13.64 15.23
N ALA A 25 12.30 14.59 14.29
CA ALA A 25 13.06 15.83 14.41
C ALA A 25 12.57 16.68 15.60
N ALA A 26 11.25 16.79 15.79
CA ALA A 26 10.67 17.53 16.90
C ALA A 26 10.93 16.85 18.25
N SER A 27 10.60 15.57 18.40
CA SER A 27 10.60 14.89 19.71
C SER A 27 11.98 14.43 20.18
N GLN A 28 12.92 14.17 19.26
CA GLN A 28 14.26 13.66 19.62
C GLN A 28 15.35 14.73 19.50
N HIS A 29 15.11 15.81 18.77
CA HIS A 29 16.09 16.85 18.50
C HIS A 29 15.61 18.26 18.80
N ASP A 30 14.39 18.42 19.33
CA ASP A 30 13.79 19.73 19.67
C ASP A 30 13.78 20.71 18.49
N ALA A 31 13.70 20.18 17.26
CA ALA A 31 13.71 20.97 16.05
C ALA A 31 12.31 21.54 15.76
N ARG A 32 12.23 22.82 15.38
CA ARG A 32 10.99 23.44 14.88
C ARG A 32 10.78 23.04 13.43
N VAL A 33 9.70 22.31 13.16
CA VAL A 33 9.41 21.72 11.85
C VAL A 33 8.19 22.39 11.22
N LEU A 34 8.31 22.78 9.95
CA LEU A 34 7.16 23.11 9.11
C LEU A 34 6.85 21.92 8.19
N ILE A 35 5.60 21.47 8.20
CA ILE A 35 5.06 20.55 7.19
C ILE A 35 4.20 21.35 6.20
N ALA A 36 4.59 21.35 4.92
CA ALA A 36 3.78 21.91 3.83
C ALA A 36 3.08 20.77 3.08
N GLU A 37 1.74 20.75 3.14
CA GLU A 37 0.90 19.75 2.48
C GLU A 37 -0.01 20.43 1.48
N ARG A 38 0.01 19.94 0.24
CA ARG A 38 -0.79 20.50 -0.86
C ARG A 38 -2.27 20.13 -0.76
N ARG A 39 -2.59 19.00 -0.13
CA ARG A 39 -3.96 18.52 0.10
C ARG A 39 -4.59 19.25 1.28
N ASP A 40 -5.90 19.09 1.40
CA ASP A 40 -6.73 19.65 2.46
C ASP A 40 -6.73 18.80 3.75
N HIS A 41 -5.94 17.73 3.80
CA HIS A 41 -5.84 16.81 4.93
C HIS A 41 -4.42 16.25 5.09
N LEU A 42 -4.13 15.69 6.28
CA LEU A 42 -2.89 14.99 6.59
C LEU A 42 -2.83 13.58 5.97
N GLY A 43 -1.65 12.97 5.91
CA GLY A 43 -1.49 11.53 5.76
C GLY A 43 -1.30 10.99 4.34
N GLY A 44 -1.37 11.86 3.34
CA GLY A 44 -1.28 11.43 1.94
C GLY A 44 -2.34 10.39 1.61
N ASN A 45 -1.95 9.26 1.02
CA ASN A 45 -2.92 8.24 0.60
C ASN A 45 -3.48 7.42 1.77
N ALA A 46 -2.83 7.41 2.93
CA ALA A 46 -3.30 6.66 4.10
C ALA A 46 -4.46 7.33 4.83
N TYR A 47 -4.85 8.54 4.42
CA TYR A 47 -5.95 9.27 5.05
C TYR A 47 -7.28 8.51 4.95
N SER A 48 -8.03 8.56 6.05
CA SER A 48 -9.38 8.03 6.17
C SER A 48 -10.34 9.11 6.66
N GLU A 49 -11.63 8.94 6.37
CA GLU A 49 -12.69 9.85 6.80
C GLU A 49 -13.99 9.07 7.00
N PRO A 50 -14.90 9.53 7.89
CA PRO A 50 -16.21 8.92 8.00
C PRO A 50 -17.05 9.21 6.74
N GLU A 51 -17.68 8.18 6.17
CA GLU A 51 -18.66 8.37 5.11
C GLU A 51 -19.90 9.09 5.68
N PRO A 52 -20.39 10.19 5.07
CA PRO A 52 -21.40 11.06 5.68
C PRO A 52 -22.74 10.40 6.03
N THR A 53 -23.14 9.37 5.30
CA THR A 53 -24.47 8.74 5.42
C THR A 53 -24.49 7.67 6.51
N THR A 54 -23.44 6.86 6.57
CA THR A 54 -23.35 5.66 7.40
C THR A 54 -22.46 5.85 8.63
N GLY A 55 -21.55 6.83 8.59
CA GLY A 55 -20.51 7.01 9.60
C GLY A 55 -19.43 5.93 9.58
N ILE A 56 -19.42 5.04 8.58
CA ILE A 56 -18.36 4.03 8.39
C ILE A 56 -17.08 4.76 8.02
N GLU A 57 -15.96 4.42 8.67
CA GLU A 57 -14.65 4.93 8.25
C GLU A 57 -14.27 4.35 6.88
N VAL A 58 -14.01 5.24 5.92
CA VAL A 58 -13.57 4.88 4.57
C VAL A 58 -12.19 5.45 4.27
N HIS A 59 -11.41 4.72 3.47
CA HIS A 59 -10.11 5.18 3.02
C HIS A 59 -10.25 5.83 1.65
N LYS A 60 -9.98 7.14 1.60
CA LYS A 60 -10.22 7.97 0.40
C LYS A 60 -9.42 7.53 -0.83
N TYR A 61 -8.29 6.86 -0.62
CA TYR A 61 -7.35 6.45 -1.67
C TYR A 61 -7.11 4.94 -1.70
N GLY A 62 -8.14 4.16 -1.37
CA GLY A 62 -8.09 2.71 -1.33
C GLY A 62 -7.65 2.14 0.03
N ALA A 63 -7.94 0.86 0.24
CA ALA A 63 -7.72 0.22 1.53
C ALA A 63 -6.23 0.22 1.94
N HIS A 64 -5.96 0.61 3.18
CA HIS A 64 -4.63 0.61 3.80
C HIS A 64 -4.61 -0.35 4.98
N LEU A 65 -3.70 -1.31 4.93
CA LEU A 65 -3.64 -2.43 5.85
C LEU A 65 -2.28 -2.37 6.53
N PHE A 66 -2.22 -2.12 7.83
CA PHE A 66 -0.94 -2.04 8.51
C PHE A 66 -0.42 -3.44 8.84
N HIS A 67 0.78 -3.74 8.36
CA HIS A 67 1.49 -4.98 8.69
C HIS A 67 3.01 -4.75 8.67
N THR A 68 3.75 -5.40 9.57
CA THR A 68 5.21 -5.32 9.62
C THR A 68 5.82 -6.46 10.43
N SER A 69 7.00 -6.94 10.02
CA SER A 69 7.85 -7.80 10.86
C SER A 69 8.97 -7.02 11.55
N ASN A 70 9.02 -5.70 11.34
CA ASN A 70 10.03 -4.84 11.96
C ASN A 70 9.53 -4.37 13.33
N LYS A 71 10.05 -4.99 14.40
CA LYS A 71 9.69 -4.64 15.77
C LYS A 71 9.95 -3.16 16.10
N ARG A 72 11.02 -2.55 15.58
CA ARG A 72 11.30 -1.12 15.80
C ARG A 72 10.18 -0.24 15.23
N VAL A 73 9.64 -0.60 14.06
CA VAL A 73 8.52 0.12 13.45
C VAL A 73 7.26 -0.12 14.27
N TRP A 74 6.99 -1.36 14.67
CA TRP A 74 5.84 -1.69 15.52
C TRP A 74 5.83 -0.90 16.83
N ASP A 75 6.94 -0.90 17.55
CA ASP A 75 7.10 -0.18 18.81
C ASP A 75 6.98 1.35 18.61
N TYR A 76 7.40 1.86 17.45
CA TYR A 76 7.27 3.27 17.10
C TYR A 76 5.82 3.66 16.84
N VAL A 77 5.10 2.93 15.98
CA VAL A 77 3.74 3.30 15.61
C VAL A 77 2.75 3.19 16.77
N ASN A 78 2.99 2.26 17.71
CA ASN A 78 2.19 2.10 18.93
C ASN A 78 2.35 3.26 19.94
N GLN A 79 3.21 4.25 19.67
CA GLN A 79 3.26 5.49 20.44
C GLN A 79 2.10 6.44 20.08
N PHE A 80 1.48 6.26 18.91
CA PHE A 80 0.51 7.20 18.34
C PHE A 80 -0.88 6.59 18.15
N THR A 81 -1.02 5.27 18.18
CA THR A 81 -2.30 4.59 18.03
C THR A 81 -2.23 3.16 18.57
N ASP A 82 -3.34 2.65 19.08
CA ASP A 82 -3.52 1.22 19.33
C ASP A 82 -4.01 0.52 18.07
N PHE A 83 -3.71 -0.76 17.93
CA PHE A 83 -4.12 -1.59 16.79
C PHE A 83 -5.11 -2.68 17.22
N THR A 84 -6.10 -2.92 16.37
CA THR A 84 -6.99 -4.09 16.45
C THR A 84 -6.23 -5.38 16.16
N ASP A 85 -6.86 -6.53 16.42
CA ASP A 85 -6.34 -7.86 16.07
C ASP A 85 -6.72 -8.30 14.64
N TYR A 86 -7.17 -7.35 13.81
CA TYR A 86 -7.59 -7.60 12.42
C TYR A 86 -6.48 -8.32 11.63
N GLN A 87 -6.87 -9.39 10.95
CA GLN A 87 -5.99 -10.14 10.05
C GLN A 87 -6.59 -10.16 8.65
N HIS A 88 -5.91 -9.50 7.72
CA HIS A 88 -6.36 -9.34 6.36
C HIS A 88 -6.47 -10.69 5.66
N ARG A 89 -7.60 -10.89 5.00
CA ARG A 89 -7.89 -12.03 4.14
C ARG A 89 -8.59 -11.49 2.91
N VAL A 90 -8.24 -12.05 1.78
CA VAL A 90 -8.80 -11.69 0.47
C VAL A 90 -9.45 -12.93 -0.11
N PHE A 91 -10.52 -12.72 -0.84
CA PHE A 91 -11.09 -13.73 -1.72
C PHE A 91 -10.92 -13.30 -3.18
N ALA A 92 -10.80 -14.28 -4.06
CA ALA A 92 -10.63 -14.07 -5.50
C ALA A 92 -11.85 -14.59 -6.25
N MET A 93 -12.60 -13.70 -6.89
CA MET A 93 -13.74 -14.03 -7.74
C MET A 93 -13.23 -14.44 -9.13
N HIS A 94 -13.51 -15.68 -9.52
CA HIS A 94 -13.22 -16.20 -10.86
C HIS A 94 -14.40 -17.04 -11.33
N LYS A 95 -14.97 -16.71 -12.49
CA LYS A 95 -16.10 -17.40 -13.12
C LYS A 95 -17.26 -17.67 -12.17
N GLY A 96 -17.62 -16.65 -11.39
CA GLY A 96 -18.74 -16.70 -10.43
C GLY A 96 -18.49 -17.50 -9.15
N THR A 97 -17.25 -17.96 -8.91
CA THR A 97 -16.87 -18.63 -7.66
C THR A 97 -15.89 -17.77 -6.88
N ALA A 98 -16.14 -17.60 -5.57
CA ALA A 98 -15.20 -16.99 -4.64
C ALA A 98 -14.18 -18.04 -4.15
N TYR A 99 -12.91 -17.86 -4.52
CA TYR A 99 -11.80 -18.73 -4.14
C TYR A 99 -11.09 -18.19 -2.90
N GLN A 100 -10.65 -19.10 -2.01
CA GLN A 100 -9.70 -18.77 -0.95
C GLN A 100 -8.43 -18.18 -1.55
N PHE A 101 -7.91 -17.10 -0.97
CA PHE A 101 -6.72 -16.42 -1.48
C PHE A 101 -5.81 -15.98 -0.32
N PRO A 102 -4.46 -15.92 -0.47
CA PRO A 102 -3.65 -16.22 -1.65
C PRO A 102 -3.61 -17.71 -2.01
N MET A 103 -2.90 -18.05 -3.09
CA MET A 103 -2.74 -19.42 -3.55
C MET A 103 -2.21 -20.33 -2.43
N GLY A 104 -3.01 -21.34 -2.08
CA GLY A 104 -2.59 -22.42 -1.20
C GLY A 104 -3.52 -23.62 -1.31
N LEU A 105 -3.48 -24.53 -0.33
CA LEU A 105 -4.23 -25.80 -0.42
C LEU A 105 -5.74 -25.59 -0.55
N GLY A 106 -6.27 -24.51 0.04
CA GLY A 106 -7.68 -24.11 -0.12
C GLY A 106 -8.04 -23.81 -1.58
N LEU A 107 -7.28 -22.91 -2.22
CA LEU A 107 -7.47 -22.56 -3.63
C LEU A 107 -7.25 -23.76 -4.55
N ILE A 108 -6.17 -24.53 -4.33
CA ILE A 108 -5.84 -25.72 -5.13
C ILE A 108 -6.99 -26.73 -5.07
N ASN A 109 -7.55 -26.96 -3.89
CA ASN A 109 -8.70 -27.85 -3.73
C ASN A 109 -9.92 -27.34 -4.51
N GLN A 110 -10.28 -26.06 -4.33
CA GLN A 110 -11.41 -25.44 -5.02
C GLN A 110 -11.25 -25.46 -6.55
N PHE A 111 -10.05 -25.18 -7.06
CA PHE A 111 -9.80 -25.04 -8.50
C PHE A 111 -9.68 -26.39 -9.21
N PHE A 112 -8.99 -27.36 -8.61
CA PHE A 112 -8.79 -28.69 -9.20
C PHE A 112 -9.84 -29.73 -8.76
N GLY A 113 -10.78 -29.33 -7.89
CA GLY A 113 -11.96 -30.13 -7.52
C GLY A 113 -11.70 -31.32 -6.60
N LYS A 114 -10.52 -31.40 -5.97
CA LYS A 114 -10.20 -32.43 -4.97
C LYS A 114 -9.15 -31.97 -3.97
N TYR A 115 -9.11 -32.59 -2.80
CA TYR A 115 -8.04 -32.37 -1.83
C TYR A 115 -6.67 -32.82 -2.37
N TYR A 116 -5.65 -32.00 -2.09
CA TYR A 116 -4.24 -32.33 -2.28
C TYR A 116 -3.52 -32.11 -0.95
N SER A 117 -2.75 -33.10 -0.51
CA SER A 117 -1.77 -32.93 0.56
C SER A 117 -0.67 -31.93 0.15
N PRO A 118 0.12 -31.40 1.11
CA PRO A 118 1.23 -30.51 0.79
C PRO A 118 2.18 -31.05 -0.29
N ASP A 119 2.51 -32.35 -0.25
CA ASP A 119 3.43 -32.96 -1.21
C ASP A 119 2.79 -33.19 -2.57
N GLU A 120 1.53 -33.64 -2.61
CA GLU A 120 0.78 -33.76 -3.87
C GLU A 120 0.59 -32.41 -4.55
N ALA A 121 0.34 -31.35 -3.78
CA ALA A 121 0.21 -29.99 -4.30
C ALA A 121 1.55 -29.46 -4.86
N ARG A 122 2.69 -29.76 -4.21
CA ARG A 122 4.02 -29.41 -4.74
C ARG A 122 4.26 -30.09 -6.08
N GLN A 123 3.94 -31.37 -6.17
CA GLN A 123 4.12 -32.14 -7.40
C GLN A 123 3.19 -31.63 -8.50
N LEU A 124 1.91 -31.41 -8.19
CA LEU A 124 0.92 -30.85 -9.12
C LEU A 124 1.39 -29.53 -9.73
N ILE A 125 1.85 -28.59 -8.91
CA ILE A 125 2.30 -27.27 -9.40
C ILE A 125 3.53 -27.42 -10.28
N LYS A 126 4.50 -28.25 -9.87
CA LYS A 126 5.72 -28.52 -10.65
C LYS A 126 5.37 -29.04 -12.06
N ASP A 127 4.41 -29.95 -12.16
CA ASP A 127 3.98 -30.55 -13.43
C ASP A 127 3.25 -29.57 -14.37
N GLN A 128 2.81 -28.41 -13.85
CA GLN A 128 2.07 -27.38 -14.60
C GLN A 128 2.93 -26.18 -15.03
N THR A 129 4.22 -26.18 -14.71
CA THR A 129 5.14 -25.05 -14.99
C THR A 129 5.60 -24.95 -16.44
N ASP A 130 5.16 -25.86 -17.33
CA ASP A 130 5.66 -26.02 -18.71
C ASP A 130 7.18 -26.21 -18.80
N GLY A 131 7.82 -26.66 -17.72
CA GLY A 131 9.28 -26.79 -17.64
C GLY A 131 10.02 -25.45 -17.51
N LEU A 132 9.30 -24.33 -17.31
CA LEU A 132 9.92 -23.02 -17.10
C LEU A 132 10.61 -22.97 -15.74
N ASP A 133 11.84 -22.44 -15.73
CA ASP A 133 12.55 -22.10 -14.50
C ASP A 133 12.28 -20.64 -14.14
N PRO A 134 11.81 -20.32 -12.92
CA PRO A 134 11.63 -18.94 -12.51
C PRO A 134 12.89 -18.07 -12.63
N ARG A 135 14.09 -18.66 -12.64
CA ARG A 135 15.37 -17.96 -12.78
C ARG A 135 15.63 -17.48 -14.22
N ASP A 136 15.04 -18.16 -15.20
CA ASP A 136 15.26 -17.91 -16.62
C ASP A 136 14.12 -17.08 -17.25
N ALA A 137 13.05 -16.81 -16.48
CA ALA A 137 11.91 -16.03 -16.94
C ALA A 137 12.28 -14.59 -17.32
N GLN A 138 11.86 -14.16 -18.51
CA GLN A 138 12.19 -12.85 -19.10
C GLN A 138 11.13 -11.79 -18.79
N ASN A 139 9.90 -12.21 -18.49
CA ASN A 139 8.77 -11.31 -18.23
C ASN A 139 7.88 -11.84 -17.10
N LEU A 140 6.87 -11.06 -16.71
CA LEU A 140 5.94 -11.38 -15.64
C LEU A 140 5.15 -12.67 -15.93
N GLU A 141 4.73 -12.88 -17.18
CA GLU A 141 3.99 -14.08 -17.59
C GLU A 141 4.79 -15.36 -17.35
N GLU A 142 5.98 -15.46 -17.93
CA GLU A 142 6.87 -16.61 -17.78
C GLU A 142 7.20 -16.85 -16.31
N LYS A 143 7.45 -15.77 -15.56
CA LYS A 143 7.75 -15.84 -14.13
C LYS A 143 6.56 -16.38 -13.35
N GLY A 144 5.35 -15.93 -13.67
CA GLY A 144 4.11 -16.42 -13.09
C GLY A 144 3.93 -17.90 -13.36
N ILE A 145 3.92 -18.32 -14.63
CA ILE A 145 3.74 -19.72 -15.03
C ILE A 145 4.79 -20.63 -14.38
N ALA A 146 6.06 -20.21 -14.34
CA ALA A 146 7.13 -20.97 -13.71
C ALA A 146 6.95 -21.18 -12.20
N LEU A 147 6.24 -20.27 -11.52
CA LEU A 147 6.01 -20.33 -10.07
C LEU A 147 4.74 -21.09 -9.70
N ILE A 148 3.66 -20.94 -10.47
CA ILE A 148 2.32 -21.38 -10.07
C ILE A 148 1.63 -22.30 -11.09
N GLY A 149 2.26 -22.52 -12.24
CA GLY A 149 1.70 -23.26 -13.36
C GLY A 149 0.73 -22.45 -14.22
N ARG A 150 0.63 -22.83 -15.50
CA ARG A 150 -0.18 -22.12 -16.49
C ARG A 150 -1.67 -21.99 -16.11
N PRO A 151 -2.37 -23.05 -15.64
CA PRO A 151 -3.79 -22.95 -15.34
C PRO A 151 -4.12 -21.91 -14.27
N LEU A 152 -3.32 -21.85 -13.20
CA LEU A 152 -3.52 -20.88 -12.11
C LEU A 152 -3.10 -19.47 -12.52
N TYR A 153 -2.05 -19.34 -13.33
CA TYR A 153 -1.63 -18.06 -13.88
C TYR A 153 -2.73 -17.43 -14.73
N GLU A 154 -3.29 -18.20 -15.67
CA GLU A 154 -4.35 -17.71 -16.55
C GLU A 154 -5.64 -17.37 -15.78
N ALA A 155 -5.96 -18.14 -14.72
CA ALA A 155 -7.18 -17.92 -13.95
C ALA A 155 -7.11 -16.73 -12.96
N PHE A 156 -5.97 -16.53 -12.30
CA PHE A 156 -5.90 -15.61 -11.15
C PHE A 156 -4.90 -14.47 -11.30
N VAL A 157 -3.97 -14.55 -12.26
CA VAL A 157 -2.88 -13.57 -12.40
C VAL A 157 -3.00 -12.79 -13.70
N ARG A 158 -3.16 -13.45 -14.85
CA ARG A 158 -3.05 -12.82 -16.18
C ARG A 158 -3.96 -11.60 -16.33
N ASP A 159 -5.26 -11.80 -16.20
CA ASP A 159 -6.25 -10.76 -16.50
C ASP A 159 -6.31 -9.71 -15.38
N TYR A 160 -6.21 -10.14 -14.12
CA TYR A 160 -6.06 -9.20 -12.99
C TYR A 160 -4.83 -8.29 -13.14
N THR A 161 -3.69 -8.84 -13.57
CA THR A 161 -2.47 -8.08 -13.83
C THR A 161 -2.67 -7.12 -14.99
N ALA A 162 -3.26 -7.58 -16.09
CA ALA A 162 -3.56 -6.73 -17.24
C ALA A 162 -4.46 -5.53 -16.86
N LYS A 163 -5.49 -5.75 -16.02
CA LYS A 163 -6.35 -4.66 -15.50
C LYS A 163 -5.58 -3.69 -14.61
N GLN A 164 -4.76 -4.23 -13.70
CA GLN A 164 -3.96 -3.45 -12.76
C GLN A 164 -2.86 -2.64 -13.44
N TRP A 165 -2.29 -3.10 -14.55
CA TRP A 165 -1.14 -2.45 -15.19
C TRP A 165 -1.46 -1.82 -16.54
N GLN A 166 -2.64 -2.09 -17.11
CA GLN A 166 -3.02 -1.70 -18.47
C GLN A 166 -1.95 -2.05 -19.51
N THR A 167 -1.19 -3.11 -19.24
CA THR A 167 -0.02 -3.57 -19.99
C THR A 167 -0.08 -5.09 -20.05
N ASP A 168 0.23 -5.68 -21.20
CA ASP A 168 0.31 -7.12 -21.33
C ASP A 168 1.36 -7.66 -20.34
N PRO A 169 1.05 -8.67 -19.51
CA PRO A 169 2.03 -9.35 -18.65
C PRO A 169 3.36 -9.75 -19.33
N LYS A 170 3.37 -9.97 -20.65
CA LYS A 170 4.58 -10.25 -21.43
C LYS A 170 5.51 -9.05 -21.58
N GLU A 171 4.98 -7.85 -21.44
CA GLU A 171 5.72 -6.58 -21.51
C GLU A 171 6.11 -6.06 -20.12
N LEU A 172 5.67 -6.73 -19.06
CA LEU A 172 6.02 -6.38 -17.68
C LEU A 172 7.30 -7.11 -17.24
N PRO A 173 8.20 -6.44 -16.49
CA PRO A 173 9.42 -7.06 -15.97
C PRO A 173 9.13 -8.26 -15.08
N ALA A 174 9.93 -9.34 -15.21
CA ALA A 174 9.84 -10.51 -14.33
C ALA A 174 10.01 -10.17 -12.85
N SER A 175 10.72 -9.09 -12.52
CA SER A 175 10.94 -8.62 -11.13
C SER A 175 9.66 -8.17 -10.43
N ASN A 176 8.60 -7.84 -11.18
CA ASN A 176 7.29 -7.49 -10.61
C ASN A 176 6.70 -8.67 -9.81
N ILE A 177 7.08 -9.90 -10.15
CA ILE A 177 6.84 -11.10 -9.34
C ILE A 177 8.17 -11.56 -8.76
N SER A 178 8.55 -10.96 -7.63
CA SER A 178 9.71 -11.44 -6.88
C SER A 178 9.39 -12.76 -6.16
N ARG A 179 8.15 -12.90 -5.64
CA ARG A 179 7.58 -14.11 -5.04
C ARG A 179 6.05 -14.08 -5.15
N LEU A 180 5.44 -15.01 -5.89
CA LEU A 180 4.04 -15.39 -5.65
C LEU A 180 4.06 -16.46 -4.55
N PRO A 181 3.58 -16.19 -3.32
CA PRO A 181 3.64 -17.17 -2.26
C PRO A 181 2.58 -18.25 -2.53
N VAL A 182 2.94 -19.30 -3.27
CA VAL A 182 2.17 -20.56 -3.23
C VAL A 182 2.44 -21.20 -1.88
N ARG A 183 1.40 -21.27 -1.06
CA ARG A 183 1.47 -21.86 0.26
C ARG A 183 1.01 -23.30 0.19
N TYR A 184 1.88 -24.24 0.54
CA TYR A 184 1.49 -25.65 0.69
C TYR A 184 0.86 -25.91 2.08
N THR A 185 -0.02 -25.01 2.51
CA THR A 185 -0.83 -25.07 3.74
C THR A 185 -2.22 -24.47 3.48
N PHE A 186 -3.12 -24.55 4.45
CA PHE A 186 -4.44 -23.90 4.41
C PHE A 186 -4.44 -22.46 4.97
N ASN A 187 -3.28 -21.92 5.36
CA ASN A 187 -3.23 -20.55 5.88
C ASN A 187 -3.50 -19.52 4.78
N ASN A 188 -4.63 -18.81 4.89
CA ASN A 188 -5.09 -17.78 3.97
C ASN A 188 -4.92 -16.34 4.49
N ARG A 189 -4.16 -16.09 5.57
CA ARG A 189 -3.79 -14.71 5.96
C ARG A 189 -3.10 -14.02 4.79
N TYR A 190 -3.50 -12.84 4.38
CA TYR A 190 -2.94 -12.22 3.18
C TYR A 190 -1.45 -11.88 3.37
N PHE A 191 -1.11 -11.31 4.54
CA PHE A 191 0.26 -11.02 4.93
C PHE A 191 0.89 -12.16 5.75
N ASN A 192 2.22 -12.21 5.74
CA ASN A 192 3.03 -13.16 6.52
C ASN A 192 3.80 -12.48 7.66
N ASP A 193 3.47 -11.22 7.94
CA ASP A 193 4.18 -10.43 8.94
C ASP A 193 3.79 -10.78 10.38
N THR A 194 4.70 -10.44 11.30
CA THR A 194 4.56 -10.73 12.74
C THR A 194 3.50 -9.84 13.38
N TYR A 195 3.46 -8.56 13.02
CA TYR A 195 2.52 -7.57 13.54
C TYR A 195 1.59 -7.11 12.43
N GLU A 196 0.30 -7.01 12.73
CA GLU A 196 -0.76 -6.63 11.79
C GLU A 196 -1.95 -6.11 12.58
N GLY A 197 -2.67 -5.14 12.03
CA GLY A 197 -3.90 -4.62 12.60
C GLY A 197 -4.39 -3.37 11.87
N LEU A 198 -5.54 -2.86 12.30
CA LEU A 198 -6.03 -1.54 11.89
C LEU A 198 -5.98 -0.59 13.10
N PRO A 199 -5.67 0.71 12.92
CA PRO A 199 -5.71 1.68 14.00
C PRO A 199 -7.11 1.74 14.61
N VAL A 200 -7.21 1.61 15.94
CA VAL A 200 -8.50 1.49 16.66
C VAL A 200 -9.37 2.74 16.47
N GLU A 201 -8.76 3.92 16.41
CA GLU A 201 -9.43 5.21 16.21
C GLU A 201 -9.38 5.70 14.75
N GLY A 202 -8.97 4.83 13.83
CA GLY A 202 -8.84 5.16 12.42
C GLY A 202 -7.52 5.82 12.03
N TYR A 203 -7.25 5.84 10.73
CA TYR A 203 -5.97 6.36 10.21
C TYR A 203 -5.83 7.86 10.40
N ALA A 204 -6.89 8.65 10.17
CA ALA A 204 -6.84 10.10 10.39
C ALA A 204 -6.35 10.45 11.80
N LYS A 205 -6.90 9.79 12.83
CA LYS A 205 -6.52 10.06 14.23
C LYS A 205 -5.06 9.67 14.52
N TRP A 206 -4.61 8.53 14.01
CA TRP A 206 -3.21 8.15 14.10
C TRP A 206 -2.29 9.21 13.47
N LEU A 207 -2.60 9.67 12.26
CA LEU A 207 -1.81 10.65 11.53
C LEU A 207 -1.78 12.01 12.23
N GLU A 208 -2.91 12.45 12.80
CA GLU A 208 -3.00 13.64 13.64
C GLU A 208 -2.10 13.53 14.87
N ASN A 209 -2.14 12.40 15.59
CA ASN A 209 -1.31 12.17 16.76
C ASN A 209 0.20 12.20 16.43
N MET A 210 0.60 11.78 15.21
CA MET A 210 1.99 11.93 14.77
C MET A 210 2.41 13.39 14.55
N ALA A 211 1.48 14.25 14.14
CA ALA A 211 1.73 15.67 13.94
C ALA A 211 1.53 16.51 15.22
N GLU A 212 0.97 15.93 16.28
CA GLU A 212 0.65 16.60 17.53
C GLU A 212 1.90 16.81 18.40
N HIS A 213 2.66 17.85 18.08
CA HIS A 213 3.81 18.30 18.87
C HIS A 213 3.92 19.83 18.80
N GLU A 214 4.30 20.49 19.90
CA GLU A 214 4.42 21.95 19.99
C GLU A 214 5.42 22.58 19.00
N ASN A 215 6.33 21.76 18.45
CA ASN A 215 7.38 22.18 17.52
C ASN A 215 7.01 21.87 16.06
N ILE A 216 5.85 21.27 15.80
CA ILE A 216 5.38 20.94 14.46
C ILE A 216 4.26 21.90 14.07
N GLU A 217 4.52 22.70 13.04
CA GLU A 217 3.50 23.49 12.36
C GLU A 217 3.10 22.77 11.07
N VAL A 218 1.81 22.59 10.83
CA VAL A 218 1.28 22.03 9.58
C VAL A 218 0.53 23.11 8.82
N ARG A 219 0.85 23.26 7.53
CA ARG A 219 0.08 24.08 6.58
C ARG A 219 -0.50 23.18 5.49
N LEU A 220 -1.79 22.92 5.59
CA LEU A 220 -2.59 22.26 4.55
C LEU A 220 -2.88 23.23 3.40
N ASN A 221 -3.38 22.73 2.27
CA ASN A 221 -3.70 23.51 1.07
C ASN A 221 -2.54 24.41 0.60
N THR A 222 -1.29 23.95 0.79
CA THR A 222 -0.08 24.73 0.53
C THR A 222 0.82 23.96 -0.43
N ASP A 223 0.84 24.36 -1.70
CA ASP A 223 1.78 23.79 -2.67
C ASP A 223 3.19 24.36 -2.41
N TRP A 224 4.16 23.46 -2.16
CA TRP A 224 5.54 23.83 -1.93
C TRP A 224 6.12 24.74 -3.01
N PHE A 225 5.79 24.52 -4.29
CA PHE A 225 6.37 25.31 -5.37
C PHE A 225 5.85 26.75 -5.41
N GLU A 226 4.72 27.03 -4.75
CA GLU A 226 4.15 28.37 -4.64
C GLU A 226 4.79 29.19 -3.50
N VAL A 227 5.25 28.52 -2.43
CA VAL A 227 5.72 29.18 -1.19
C VAL A 227 7.21 28.98 -0.88
N ARG A 228 7.91 28.10 -1.61
CA ARG A 228 9.29 27.69 -1.25
C ARG A 228 10.28 28.84 -1.12
N ASP A 229 10.19 29.85 -1.99
CA ASP A 229 11.17 30.95 -2.01
C ASP A 229 11.03 31.83 -0.76
N GLU A 230 9.79 32.10 -0.33
CA GLU A 230 9.48 32.80 0.90
C GLU A 230 9.93 32.00 2.12
N LEU A 231 9.53 30.73 2.22
CA LEU A 231 9.88 29.87 3.36
C LEU A 231 11.39 29.67 3.51
N ARG A 232 12.10 29.53 2.39
CA ARG A 232 13.57 29.44 2.36
C ARG A 232 14.23 30.77 2.69
N ALA A 233 13.62 31.91 2.34
CA ALA A 233 14.13 33.21 2.77
C ALA A 233 13.95 33.44 4.28
N GLU A 234 12.85 32.98 4.87
CA GLU A 234 12.61 33.03 6.32
C GLU A 234 13.50 32.06 7.12
N SER A 235 13.87 30.93 6.52
CA SER A 235 14.71 29.89 7.14
C SER A 235 15.79 29.36 6.18
N PRO A 236 16.84 30.16 5.85
CA PRO A 236 17.81 29.83 4.80
C PRO A 236 18.63 28.55 5.06
N GLU A 237 18.96 28.32 6.33
CA GLU A 237 19.78 27.19 6.78
C GLU A 237 18.96 25.92 7.02
N ALA A 238 17.62 26.01 7.03
CA ALA A 238 16.76 24.85 7.29
C ALA A 238 16.78 23.90 6.09
N PRO A 239 17.26 22.64 6.24
CA PRO A 239 17.17 21.66 5.17
C PRO A 239 15.71 21.35 4.81
N VAL A 240 15.52 20.76 3.63
CA VAL A 240 14.20 20.35 3.12
C VAL A 240 14.19 18.84 2.92
N VAL A 241 13.18 18.18 3.48
CA VAL A 241 12.83 16.81 3.12
C VAL A 241 11.65 16.87 2.16
N TYR A 242 11.87 16.47 0.91
CA TYR A 242 10.84 16.51 -0.14
C TYR A 242 10.31 15.10 -0.41
N THR A 243 9.00 14.90 -0.25
CA THR A 243 8.33 13.61 -0.52
C THR A 243 7.30 13.70 -1.66
N GLY A 244 7.33 14.76 -2.45
CA GLY A 244 6.49 14.90 -3.64
C GLY A 244 7.05 14.16 -4.87
N PRO A 245 6.42 14.29 -6.04
CA PRO A 245 6.88 13.64 -7.27
C PRO A 245 8.27 14.15 -7.71
N LEU A 246 9.19 13.21 -7.93
CA LEU A 246 10.60 13.50 -8.22
C LEU A 246 10.79 14.25 -9.54
N ASP A 247 10.11 13.81 -10.59
CA ASP A 247 10.12 14.42 -11.91
C ASP A 247 9.59 15.86 -11.88
N ARG A 248 8.47 16.10 -11.18
CA ARG A 248 7.91 17.43 -10.98
C ARG A 248 8.88 18.37 -10.25
N TYR A 249 9.68 17.88 -9.31
CA TYR A 249 10.63 18.72 -8.59
C TYR A 249 11.63 19.43 -9.51
N PHE A 250 12.10 18.70 -10.52
CA PHE A 250 13.01 19.21 -11.56
C PHE A 250 12.28 19.68 -12.81
N ASP A 251 11.01 20.07 -12.67
CA ASP A 251 10.15 20.58 -13.76
C ASP A 251 10.14 19.68 -15.01
N TYR A 252 10.15 18.36 -14.77
CA TYR A 252 10.16 17.35 -15.83
C TYR A 252 11.33 17.50 -16.82
N ALA A 253 12.47 18.06 -16.39
CA ALA A 253 13.62 18.34 -17.24
C ALA A 253 14.14 17.10 -18.02
N GLU A 254 13.95 15.91 -17.48
CA GLU A 254 14.35 14.62 -18.09
C GLU A 254 13.14 13.80 -18.59
N GLY A 255 12.00 14.46 -18.78
CA GLY A 255 10.73 13.86 -19.15
C GLY A 255 9.83 13.50 -17.95
N HIS A 256 8.70 12.85 -18.25
CA HIS A 256 7.72 12.42 -17.27
C HIS A 256 7.96 10.96 -16.86
N LEU A 257 8.02 10.68 -15.55
CA LEU A 257 8.06 9.31 -15.08
C LEU A 257 6.71 8.63 -15.33
N GLY A 258 6.74 7.32 -15.63
CA GLY A 258 5.53 6.51 -15.73
C GLY A 258 4.95 6.24 -14.36
N TRP A 259 3.70 6.63 -14.14
CA TRP A 259 2.95 6.38 -12.91
C TRP A 259 1.65 5.65 -13.21
N ARG A 260 1.15 4.93 -12.21
CA ARG A 260 -0.22 4.43 -12.22
C ARG A 260 -1.07 5.24 -11.26
N THR A 261 -2.32 5.50 -11.64
CA THR A 261 -3.35 6.05 -10.78
C THR A 261 -4.50 5.05 -10.62
N LEU A 262 -5.37 5.29 -9.65
CA LEU A 262 -6.60 4.56 -9.43
C LEU A 262 -7.75 5.55 -9.29
N ASP A 263 -8.88 5.23 -9.91
CA ASP A 263 -10.14 5.91 -9.68
C ASP A 263 -11.02 5.01 -8.80
N PHE A 264 -11.69 5.61 -7.82
CA PHE A 264 -12.56 4.91 -6.88
C PHE A 264 -13.99 5.41 -7.05
N GLU A 265 -14.91 4.48 -7.30
CA GLU A 265 -16.35 4.75 -7.30
C GLU A 265 -16.91 4.24 -5.97
N GLN A 266 -17.42 5.15 -5.15
CA GLN A 266 -17.97 4.84 -3.83
C GLN A 266 -19.50 4.82 -3.89
N GLU A 267 -20.11 3.76 -3.38
CA GLU A 267 -21.56 3.58 -3.33
C GLU A 267 -22.02 3.19 -1.92
N VAL A 268 -23.14 3.78 -1.48
CA VAL A 268 -23.86 3.38 -0.25
C VAL A 268 -25.07 2.56 -0.66
N LEU A 269 -25.12 1.30 -0.22
CA LEU A 269 -26.16 0.34 -0.59
C LEU A 269 -27.19 0.16 0.52
N ASP A 270 -28.45 -0.10 0.13
CA ASP A 270 -29.53 -0.49 1.05
C ASP A 270 -29.43 -1.98 1.45
N THR A 271 -28.27 -2.36 1.97
CA THR A 271 -27.99 -3.67 2.57
C THR A 271 -26.99 -3.52 3.69
N GLY A 272 -27.13 -4.30 4.77
CA GLY A 272 -26.16 -4.32 5.86
C GLY A 272 -24.85 -5.03 5.51
N ASP A 273 -24.83 -5.81 4.44
CA ASP A 273 -23.66 -6.52 3.96
C ASP A 273 -23.77 -6.80 2.45
N PHE A 274 -22.79 -6.33 1.67
CA PHE A 274 -22.74 -6.54 0.22
C PHE A 274 -22.07 -7.86 -0.17
N GLN A 275 -20.98 -8.23 0.52
CA GLN A 275 -20.10 -9.31 0.06
C GLN A 275 -19.51 -10.20 1.17
N GLY A 276 -19.78 -9.93 2.45
CA GLY A 276 -19.35 -10.74 3.59
C GLY A 276 -17.84 -10.76 3.85
N THR A 277 -17.08 -9.87 3.21
CA THR A 277 -15.62 -9.78 3.34
C THR A 277 -15.10 -8.37 3.03
N PRO A 278 -13.97 -7.93 3.60
CA PRO A 278 -13.46 -6.58 3.38
C PRO A 278 -13.01 -6.32 1.94
N VAL A 279 -12.38 -7.30 1.28
CA VAL A 279 -11.86 -7.15 -0.09
C VAL A 279 -12.13 -8.41 -0.90
N MET A 280 -12.81 -8.21 -2.04
CA MET A 280 -12.99 -9.21 -3.09
C MET A 280 -12.22 -8.77 -4.32
N ASN A 281 -11.26 -9.57 -4.77
CA ASN A 281 -10.62 -9.38 -6.07
C ASN A 281 -11.54 -9.92 -7.16
N TYR A 282 -11.64 -9.20 -8.29
CA TYR A 282 -12.34 -9.67 -9.49
C TYR A 282 -11.32 -9.98 -10.57
N ASN A 283 -11.00 -11.27 -10.71
CA ASN A 283 -9.82 -11.73 -11.46
C ASN A 283 -10.05 -11.92 -12.95
N ASP A 284 -11.30 -12.07 -13.37
CA ASP A 284 -11.68 -12.20 -14.78
C ASP A 284 -11.47 -10.87 -15.52
N ALA A 285 -11.19 -10.94 -16.82
CA ALA A 285 -11.28 -9.77 -17.70
C ALA A 285 -12.72 -9.22 -17.70
N ASP A 286 -12.84 -7.90 -17.84
CA ASP A 286 -14.14 -7.22 -17.96
C ASP A 286 -14.80 -7.49 -19.33
#